data_AF-A0A671EP02-F1
#
_entry.id   AF-A0A671EP02-F1
#
_cell.length_a   1.000
_cell.length_b   1.000
_cell.length_c   1.000
_cell.angle_alpha   90.00
_cell.angle_beta   90.00
_cell.angle_gamma   90.00
#
_symmetry.space_group_name_H-M   'P 1'
#
loop_
_entity.id
_entity.type
_entity.pdbx_description
1 polymer ?
#
loop_
_entity_poly.entity_id
_entity_poly.type
_entity_poly.pdbx_seq_one_letter_code
_entity_poly.pdbx_strand_id
1 'polypeptide(L)'
;MEGHSIFHPSVVVLGGRPRSGVGCVKEYKDRLWFEKAEGTFCVDLRATLPCHNLICPPSLQLPMCAMGDMAEAWFSLNNVGDLPTFFTWEFSSPFQMVPATGLLEPGHTCQIKVTFQPLMAVIYEVQATCWYGENSTQKSSIQLQATAKCAQLLVSIKQKRPEDQDVEGFQKVLHFGSVAVGCTAKRQIRLYNPLRVSAPFKIEVAPDMLTKDQAFSCPTASGIVPPGEKKYVSVFFHPDTLDVRTMDYLSIIPSGCAAQTLLKVVGFCRGPDVSLQHYCIDFSWVNLGERSEQPLWIENKSDCTAHFQFAIDCQESVFRIRPTFGTLVGKARVTLHCAFQPTDPIIYFRRVACLIHHQDPLFLDLIGTCHSDSTKPAILRPQHLSWYRTHLARGLTLYPPDVLGLMLSEKKLVQDANGALMIPMEVPQPQSQKPVTPPLQVVLPFPALLSYAHPAVLSSWPGCWGREKSRAVQSRSETLTSHVTLDKSLDVSEPGSFHL
;
A
#
# COMPACT_ATOMS: atom_id res chain seq x y z
N MET A 1 -0.25 -72.47 70.78
CA MET A 1 1.14 -72.32 71.24
C MET A 1 1.94 -71.83 70.05
N GLU A 2 2.00 -70.51 69.86
CA GLU A 2 2.95 -69.87 68.95
C GLU A 2 3.76 -68.91 69.81
N GLY A 3 5.04 -69.26 70.01
CA GLY A 3 5.93 -68.54 70.91
C GLY A 3 6.41 -67.25 70.26
N HIS A 4 5.98 -66.11 70.79
CA HIS A 4 6.61 -64.82 70.51
C HIS A 4 8.01 -64.81 71.14
N SER A 5 9.05 -64.96 70.32
CA SER A 5 10.42 -64.67 70.73
C SER A 5 10.63 -63.16 70.73
N ILE A 6 10.56 -62.58 71.93
CA ILE A 6 10.95 -61.19 72.22
C ILE A 6 12.47 -61.12 72.07
N PHE A 7 12.96 -60.41 71.04
CA PHE A 7 14.37 -60.08 70.92
C PHE A 7 14.70 -58.96 71.91
N HIS A 8 15.44 -59.29 72.97
CA HIS A 8 16.13 -58.30 73.79
C HIS A 8 17.32 -57.73 72.98
N PRO A 9 17.45 -56.41 72.81
CA PRO A 9 18.64 -55.84 72.19
C PRO A 9 19.80 -55.93 73.19
N SER A 10 20.68 -56.91 73.02
CA SER A 10 21.99 -56.88 73.66
C SER A 10 22.85 -55.86 72.93
N VAL A 11 23.12 -54.72 73.58
CA VAL A 11 24.11 -53.75 73.14
C VAL A 11 25.48 -54.43 73.21
N VAL A 12 26.02 -54.84 72.06
CA VAL A 12 27.43 -55.23 71.95
C VAL A 12 28.25 -53.95 71.83
N VAL A 13 28.86 -53.52 72.94
CA VAL A 13 29.86 -52.45 72.92
C VAL A 13 31.16 -53.04 72.37
N LEU A 14 31.47 -52.78 71.11
CA LEU A 14 32.78 -53.09 70.53
C LEU A 14 33.81 -52.08 71.07
N GLY A 15 34.53 -52.47 72.12
CA GLY A 15 35.64 -51.71 72.68
C GLY A 15 36.87 -51.75 71.77
N GLY A 16 36.93 -50.86 70.78
CA GLY A 16 38.14 -50.56 70.03
C GLY A 16 38.86 -49.34 70.62
N ARG A 17 39.98 -49.53 71.33
CA ARG A 17 40.88 -48.41 71.66
C ARG A 17 41.46 -47.83 70.36
N PRO A 18 41.39 -46.52 70.09
CA PRO A 18 42.13 -45.93 68.98
C PRO A 18 43.62 -45.94 69.34
N ARG A 19 44.42 -46.74 68.62
CA ARG A 19 45.88 -46.55 68.59
C ARG A 19 46.14 -45.25 67.83
N SER A 20 46.86 -44.33 68.45
CA SER A 20 47.38 -43.12 67.82
C SER A 20 48.18 -43.51 66.57
N GLY A 21 47.74 -43.04 65.41
CA GLY A 21 48.39 -43.24 64.13
C GLY A 21 47.44 -42.79 63.05
N VAL A 22 47.92 -41.97 62.11
CA VAL A 22 47.20 -41.46 60.94
C VAL A 22 46.44 -42.62 60.29
N GLY A 23 45.14 -42.69 60.56
CA GLY A 23 44.29 -43.81 60.17
C GLY A 23 44.01 -43.72 58.68
N CYS A 24 44.53 -44.67 57.92
CA CYS A 24 44.07 -44.92 56.56
C CYS A 24 42.61 -45.36 56.65
N VAL A 25 41.69 -44.42 56.38
CA VAL A 25 40.25 -44.68 56.37
C VAL A 25 39.98 -45.64 55.21
N LYS A 26 39.61 -46.90 55.51
CA LYS A 26 39.35 -47.95 54.51
C LYS A 26 37.93 -48.48 54.69
N GLU A 27 37.27 -48.79 53.59
CA GLU A 27 35.99 -49.53 53.61
C GLU A 27 36.17 -50.85 54.38
N TYR A 28 35.27 -51.12 55.32
CA TYR A 28 35.25 -52.37 56.09
C TYR A 28 34.18 -53.30 55.54
N LYS A 29 34.58 -54.51 55.15
CA LYS A 29 33.67 -55.57 54.70
C LYS A 29 33.92 -56.79 55.58
N ASP A 30 32.85 -57.34 56.14
CA ASP A 30 32.89 -58.52 57.01
C ASP A 30 31.65 -59.39 56.78
N ARG A 31 31.67 -60.62 57.32
CA ARG A 31 30.55 -61.57 57.23
C ARG A 31 30.23 -62.13 58.60
N LEU A 32 29.03 -61.88 59.08
CA LEU A 32 28.49 -62.52 60.27
C LEU A 32 27.87 -63.86 59.88
N TRP A 33 28.38 -64.95 60.44
CA TRP A 33 27.81 -66.28 60.27
C TRP A 33 26.86 -66.60 61.42
N PHE A 34 25.63 -67.00 61.09
CA PHE A 34 24.60 -67.40 62.03
C PHE A 34 24.28 -68.88 61.84
N GLU A 35 24.42 -69.66 62.91
CA GLU A 35 24.13 -71.09 62.92
C GLU A 35 22.80 -71.36 63.66
N LYS A 36 21.89 -72.07 63.00
CA LYS A 36 20.60 -72.52 63.55
C LYS A 36 20.47 -74.03 63.38
N ALA A 37 19.52 -74.63 64.08
CA ALA A 37 19.22 -76.06 63.98
C ALA A 37 18.89 -76.50 62.53
N GLU A 38 18.36 -75.60 61.69
CA GLU A 38 18.04 -75.89 60.28
C GLU A 38 19.19 -75.57 59.29
N GLY A 39 20.31 -75.00 59.75
CA GLY A 39 21.47 -74.67 58.91
C GLY A 39 22.13 -73.33 59.23
N THR A 40 23.21 -73.02 58.50
CA THR A 40 24.00 -71.79 58.64
C THR A 40 23.65 -70.79 57.54
N PHE A 41 23.48 -69.51 57.87
CA PHE A 41 23.40 -68.43 56.88
C PHE A 41 24.35 -67.29 57.26
N CYS A 42 24.84 -66.54 56.27
CA CYS A 42 25.72 -65.39 56.51
C CYS A 42 25.03 -64.07 56.17
N VAL A 43 25.32 -63.02 56.96
CA VAL A 43 24.94 -61.64 56.68
C VAL A 43 26.22 -60.85 56.38
N ASP A 44 26.25 -60.20 55.22
CA ASP A 44 27.34 -59.29 54.86
C ASP A 44 27.23 -57.98 55.68
N LEU A 45 28.28 -57.66 56.45
CA LEU A 45 28.47 -56.35 57.06
C LEU A 45 29.32 -55.47 56.13
N ARG A 46 28.86 -54.25 55.84
CA ARG A 46 29.64 -53.25 55.11
C ARG A 46 29.57 -51.92 55.83
N ALA A 47 30.74 -51.37 56.18
CA ALA A 47 30.88 -49.96 56.52
C ALA A 47 31.57 -49.25 55.35
N THR A 48 30.77 -48.53 54.57
CA THR A 48 31.24 -47.68 53.47
C THR A 48 31.62 -46.31 54.00
N LEU A 49 32.59 -45.67 53.37
CA LEU A 49 32.98 -44.32 53.74
C LEU A 49 31.98 -43.31 53.17
N PRO A 50 31.75 -42.18 53.87
CA PRO A 50 30.94 -41.10 53.31
C PRO A 50 31.45 -40.73 51.93
N CYS A 51 30.56 -40.72 50.95
CA CYS A 51 30.93 -40.48 49.56
C CYS A 51 30.12 -39.32 48.95
N HIS A 52 30.75 -38.61 48.03
CA HIS A 52 30.04 -37.69 47.14
C HIS A 52 29.36 -38.50 46.04
N ASN A 53 28.09 -38.22 45.74
CA ASN A 53 27.39 -38.87 44.65
C ASN A 53 26.23 -38.01 44.13
N LEU A 54 26.41 -37.43 42.94
CA LEU A 54 25.39 -36.61 42.28
C LEU A 54 24.84 -37.32 41.03
N ILE A 55 23.51 -37.46 40.97
CA ILE A 55 22.82 -38.09 39.85
C ILE A 55 21.96 -37.05 39.12
N CYS A 56 22.10 -37.04 37.80
CA CYS A 56 21.26 -36.30 36.87
C CYS A 56 20.68 -37.26 35.81
N PRO A 57 19.59 -36.92 35.10
CA PRO A 57 19.06 -37.76 34.04
C PRO A 57 20.06 -37.90 32.88
N PRO A 58 19.97 -38.99 32.08
CA PRO A 58 20.92 -39.24 31.00
C PRO A 58 20.79 -38.26 29.83
N SER A 59 19.60 -37.69 29.62
CA SER A 59 19.33 -36.74 28.54
C SER A 59 18.22 -35.77 28.90
N LEU A 60 18.27 -34.57 28.31
CA LEU A 60 17.22 -33.56 28.34
C LEU A 60 16.90 -33.11 26.92
N GLN A 61 15.66 -33.33 26.49
CA GLN A 61 15.14 -32.81 25.22
C GLN A 61 14.48 -31.45 25.45
N LEU A 62 15.00 -30.41 24.84
CA LEU A 62 14.41 -29.08 24.87
C LEU A 62 13.32 -28.93 23.79
N PRO A 63 12.35 -28.02 24.01
CA PRO A 63 11.39 -27.64 22.98
C PRO A 63 12.07 -27.18 21.69
N MET A 64 11.37 -27.35 20.57
CA MET A 64 11.80 -26.82 19.29
C MET A 64 11.86 -25.29 19.38
N CYS A 65 12.94 -24.67 18.88
CA CYS A 65 13.18 -23.24 19.00
C CYS A 65 13.37 -22.58 17.63
N ALA A 66 12.87 -21.36 17.47
CA ALA A 66 13.18 -20.56 16.29
C ALA A 66 14.60 -19.99 16.40
N MET A 67 15.30 -19.86 15.28
CA MET A 67 16.61 -19.21 15.25
C MET A 67 16.53 -17.77 15.81
N GLY A 68 17.40 -17.45 16.77
CA GLY A 68 17.42 -16.16 17.47
C GLY A 68 16.42 -16.02 18.62
N ASP A 69 15.54 -17.00 18.82
CA ASP A 69 14.61 -17.07 19.95
C ASP A 69 15.20 -17.91 21.11
N MET A 70 14.47 -18.02 22.23
CA MET A 70 14.90 -18.72 23.42
C MET A 70 13.93 -19.85 23.81
N ALA A 71 14.46 -21.03 24.12
CA ALA A 71 13.72 -22.12 24.72
C ALA A 71 14.32 -22.49 26.08
N GLU A 72 13.47 -22.95 27.00
CA GLU A 72 13.90 -23.36 28.34
C GLU A 72 13.36 -24.76 28.68
N ALA A 73 14.15 -25.50 29.45
CA ALA A 73 13.75 -26.75 30.07
C ALA A 73 14.45 -26.91 31.43
N TRP A 74 14.02 -27.88 32.22
CA TRP A 74 14.51 -28.09 33.58
C TRP A 74 14.83 -29.56 33.82
N PHE A 75 15.81 -29.84 34.66
CA PHE A 75 16.04 -31.18 35.20
C PHE A 75 16.49 -31.13 36.66
N SER A 76 16.33 -32.27 37.34
CA SER A 76 16.72 -32.44 38.74
C SER A 76 18.13 -33.00 38.86
N LEU A 77 18.97 -32.34 39.65
CA LEU A 77 20.24 -32.83 40.15
C LEU A 77 20.05 -33.29 41.60
N ASN A 78 20.31 -34.57 41.88
CA ASN A 78 20.06 -35.18 43.19
C ASN A 78 21.38 -35.54 43.87
N ASN A 79 21.55 -35.15 45.13
CA ASN A 79 22.64 -35.68 45.95
C ASN A 79 22.17 -36.96 46.66
N VAL A 80 22.65 -38.10 46.15
CA VAL A 80 22.39 -39.43 46.73
C VAL A 80 23.60 -39.95 47.52
N GLY A 81 24.62 -39.12 47.70
CA GLY A 81 25.76 -39.39 48.56
C GLY A 81 25.50 -39.03 50.00
N ASP A 82 26.52 -39.23 50.83
CA ASP A 82 26.45 -39.02 52.28
C ASP A 82 27.00 -37.65 52.69
N LEU A 83 27.64 -36.93 51.76
CA LEU A 83 28.36 -35.69 52.01
C LEU A 83 27.72 -34.48 51.29
N PRO A 84 27.74 -33.28 51.91
CA PRO A 84 27.48 -32.03 51.20
C PRO A 84 28.42 -31.92 50.01
N THR A 85 27.86 -31.76 48.81
CA THR A 85 28.62 -31.88 47.58
C THR A 85 28.52 -30.60 46.77
N PHE A 86 29.66 -29.95 46.54
CA PHE A 86 29.77 -28.81 45.65
C PHE A 86 29.83 -29.31 44.20
N PHE A 87 29.07 -28.67 43.31
CA PHE A 87 29.02 -29.02 41.90
C PHE A 87 29.35 -27.81 41.01
N THR A 88 29.95 -28.10 39.86
CA THR A 88 30.24 -27.14 38.79
C THR A 88 29.85 -27.72 37.44
N TRP A 89 29.02 -27.01 36.69
CA TRP A 89 28.62 -27.39 35.34
C TRP A 89 29.55 -26.82 34.28
N GLU A 90 29.98 -27.69 33.38
CA GLU A 90 30.66 -27.37 32.13
C GLU A 90 29.72 -27.69 30.96
N PHE A 91 29.43 -26.68 30.15
CA PHE A 91 28.51 -26.74 29.00
C PHE A 91 29.02 -25.82 27.89
N SER A 92 28.49 -25.99 26.67
CA SER A 92 28.89 -25.18 25.52
C SER A 92 27.72 -24.41 24.90
N SER A 93 28.04 -23.29 24.26
CA SER A 93 27.09 -22.50 23.46
C SER A 93 26.45 -23.38 22.37
N PRO A 94 25.13 -23.27 22.12
CA PRO A 94 24.20 -22.21 22.53
C PRO A 94 23.40 -22.50 23.82
N PHE A 95 23.87 -23.40 24.69
CA PHE A 95 23.20 -23.72 25.95
C PHE A 95 23.76 -22.89 27.11
N GLN A 96 22.89 -22.59 28.07
CA GLN A 96 23.25 -21.99 29.36
C GLN A 96 22.56 -22.75 30.49
N MET A 97 23.25 -22.96 31.61
CA MET A 97 22.72 -23.71 32.76
C MET A 97 22.75 -22.86 34.02
N VAL A 98 21.62 -22.81 34.74
CA VAL A 98 21.47 -22.00 35.97
C VAL A 98 20.75 -22.83 37.04
N PRO A 99 21.33 -23.01 38.25
CA PRO A 99 22.65 -22.54 38.66
C PRO A 99 23.79 -23.32 37.98
N ALA A 100 24.87 -22.62 37.60
CA ALA A 100 26.07 -23.24 37.05
C ALA A 100 26.95 -23.90 38.13
N THR A 101 26.91 -23.38 39.35
CA THR A 101 27.60 -23.93 40.52
C THR A 101 26.72 -23.88 41.76
N GLY A 102 26.99 -24.73 42.73
CA GLY A 102 26.26 -24.71 44.00
C GLY A 102 26.71 -25.80 44.96
N LEU A 103 26.27 -25.68 46.22
CA LEU A 103 26.41 -26.72 47.23
C LEU A 103 25.06 -27.44 47.40
N LEU A 104 25.06 -28.77 47.34
CA LEU A 104 23.86 -29.58 47.50
C LEU A 104 24.01 -30.53 48.69
N GLU A 105 23.13 -30.39 49.68
CA GLU A 105 23.10 -31.24 50.88
C GLU A 105 22.69 -32.69 50.56
N PRO A 106 23.13 -33.69 51.36
CA PRO A 106 22.70 -35.07 51.22
C PRO A 106 21.18 -35.22 51.20
N GLY A 107 20.65 -36.01 50.26
CA GLY A 107 19.21 -36.23 50.10
C GLY A 107 18.44 -35.06 49.48
N HIS A 108 19.08 -33.93 49.20
CA HIS A 108 18.42 -32.78 48.58
C HIS A 108 18.47 -32.85 47.04
N THR A 109 17.55 -32.11 46.42
CA THR A 109 17.42 -31.96 44.96
C THR A 109 17.55 -30.50 44.56
N CYS A 110 18.34 -30.24 43.53
CA CYS A 110 18.46 -28.93 42.89
C CYS A 110 17.80 -28.96 41.50
N GLN A 111 17.00 -27.94 41.18
CA GLN A 111 16.46 -27.75 39.84
C GLN A 111 17.43 -26.92 39.00
N ILE A 112 17.90 -27.50 37.90
CA ILE A 112 18.80 -26.84 36.95
C ILE A 112 17.98 -26.38 35.74
N LYS A 113 17.97 -25.07 35.49
CA LYS A 113 17.41 -24.47 34.28
C LYS A 113 18.40 -24.61 33.14
N VAL A 114 17.96 -25.11 32.01
CA VAL A 114 18.71 -25.09 30.75
C VAL A 114 18.02 -24.13 29.79
N THR A 115 18.75 -23.11 29.35
CA THR A 115 18.32 -22.14 28.36
C THR A 115 19.05 -22.40 27.04
N PHE A 116 18.34 -22.38 25.91
CA PHE A 116 18.85 -22.63 24.57
C PHE A 116 18.50 -21.47 23.64
N GLN A 117 19.53 -20.85 23.05
CA GLN A 117 19.38 -19.70 22.14
C GLN A 117 20.21 -19.90 20.86
N PRO A 118 19.67 -20.63 19.87
CA PRO A 118 20.43 -21.00 18.67
C PRO A 118 20.59 -19.85 17.68
N LEU A 119 21.79 -19.74 17.10
CA LEU A 119 22.06 -18.82 15.97
C LEU A 119 21.97 -19.51 14.60
N MET A 120 21.85 -20.85 14.58
CA MET A 120 21.74 -21.63 13.35
C MET A 120 20.59 -22.63 13.45
N ALA A 121 19.89 -22.84 12.33
CA ALA A 121 18.78 -23.79 12.23
C ALA A 121 19.27 -25.23 12.01
N VAL A 122 19.82 -25.84 13.07
CA VAL A 122 20.34 -27.21 13.08
C VAL A 122 19.80 -28.00 14.28
N ILE A 123 20.07 -29.31 14.28
CA ILE A 123 19.86 -30.16 15.45
C ILE A 123 21.13 -30.05 16.30
N TYR A 124 20.96 -29.74 17.59
CA TYR A 124 22.02 -29.66 18.57
C TYR A 124 21.95 -30.87 19.48
N GLU A 125 23.06 -31.57 19.60
CA GLU A 125 23.25 -32.68 20.53
C GLU A 125 24.62 -32.52 21.19
N VAL A 126 24.60 -32.16 22.47
CA VAL A 126 25.79 -31.72 23.21
C VAL A 126 25.78 -32.32 24.61
N GLN A 127 26.93 -32.81 25.07
CA GLN A 127 27.10 -33.29 26.45
C GLN A 127 27.46 -32.14 27.39
N ALA A 128 26.70 -31.98 28.47
CA ALA A 128 27.08 -31.14 29.61
C ALA A 128 27.62 -32.03 30.74
N THR A 129 28.68 -31.57 31.41
CA THR A 129 29.38 -32.32 32.45
C THR A 129 29.32 -31.58 33.77
N CYS A 130 28.81 -32.24 34.79
CA CYS A 130 28.83 -31.79 36.17
C CYS A 130 30.06 -32.37 36.87
N TRP A 131 30.98 -31.52 37.26
CA TRP A 131 32.16 -31.88 38.05
C TRP A 131 31.88 -31.70 39.54
N TYR A 132 32.23 -32.69 40.35
CA TYR A 132 31.99 -32.68 41.80
C TYR A 132 32.97 -33.59 42.55
N GLY A 133 32.84 -33.61 43.87
CA GLY A 133 33.69 -34.39 44.77
C GLY A 133 35.06 -33.76 44.99
N GLU A 134 35.91 -34.46 45.72
CA GLU A 134 37.22 -33.95 46.12
C GLU A 134 38.09 -33.64 44.90
N ASN A 135 38.59 -32.40 44.82
CA ASN A 135 39.34 -31.84 43.69
C ASN A 135 38.62 -31.96 42.33
N SER A 136 37.29 -32.01 42.29
CA SER A 136 36.50 -32.14 41.04
C SER A 136 36.86 -33.38 40.21
N THR A 137 37.20 -34.49 40.87
CA THR A 137 37.62 -35.74 40.21
C THR A 137 36.44 -36.60 39.75
N GLN A 138 35.26 -36.40 40.33
CA GLN A 138 34.05 -37.14 39.96
C GLN A 138 33.22 -36.33 38.97
N LYS A 139 32.48 -37.05 38.11
CA LYS A 139 31.66 -36.41 37.09
C LYS A 139 30.35 -37.14 36.85
N SER A 140 29.32 -36.35 36.57
CA SER A 140 28.03 -36.78 36.06
C SER A 140 27.78 -36.06 34.75
N SER A 141 27.11 -36.69 33.79
CA SER A 141 26.91 -36.08 32.47
C SER A 141 25.48 -36.25 32.00
N ILE A 142 25.00 -35.26 31.25
CA ILE A 142 23.69 -35.23 30.63
C ILE A 142 23.83 -34.85 29.15
N GLN A 143 23.10 -35.55 28.28
CA GLN A 143 22.96 -35.20 26.86
C GLN A 143 21.88 -34.15 26.68
N LEU A 144 22.24 -32.95 26.21
CA LEU A 144 21.31 -31.88 25.86
C LEU A 144 20.96 -31.99 24.37
N GLN A 145 19.68 -32.17 24.08
CA GLN A 145 19.17 -32.28 22.72
C GLN A 145 18.18 -31.16 22.44
N ALA A 146 18.38 -30.43 21.35
CA ALA A 146 17.50 -29.34 20.93
C ALA A 146 17.44 -29.24 19.41
N THR A 147 16.32 -28.77 18.87
CA THR A 147 16.16 -28.57 17.43
C THR A 147 15.85 -27.11 17.15
N ALA A 148 16.73 -26.45 16.41
CA ALA A 148 16.50 -25.10 15.91
C ALA A 148 15.90 -25.13 14.50
N LYS A 149 14.91 -24.28 14.25
CA LYS A 149 14.27 -24.12 12.95
C LYS A 149 14.34 -22.67 12.49
N CYS A 150 14.43 -22.50 11.18
CA CYS A 150 14.31 -21.22 10.53
C CYS A 150 12.82 -20.89 10.36
N ALA A 151 12.39 -19.69 10.76
CA ALA A 151 10.99 -19.28 10.59
C ALA A 151 10.63 -19.28 9.10
N GLN A 152 9.51 -19.91 8.75
CA GLN A 152 8.97 -19.91 7.39
C GLN A 152 7.55 -19.38 7.42
N LEU A 153 7.24 -18.45 6.51
CA LEU A 153 5.91 -17.89 6.37
C LEU A 153 5.40 -18.12 4.95
N LEU A 154 4.24 -18.75 4.86
CA LEU A 154 3.50 -18.88 3.61
C LEU A 154 2.63 -17.65 3.43
N VAL A 155 2.97 -16.84 2.42
CA VAL A 155 2.20 -15.65 2.04
C VAL A 155 1.14 -16.05 1.03
N SER A 156 -0.08 -15.54 1.17
CA SER A 156 -1.17 -15.72 0.21
C SER A 156 -2.05 -14.48 0.15
N ILE A 157 -2.75 -14.25 -0.95
CA ILE A 157 -3.62 -13.10 -1.11
C ILE A 157 -5.02 -13.42 -0.59
N LYS A 158 -5.57 -12.55 0.27
CA LYS A 158 -6.95 -12.68 0.72
C LYS A 158 -7.89 -12.20 -0.39
N GLN A 159 -8.95 -12.99 -0.67
CA GLN A 159 -9.93 -12.70 -1.72
C GLN A 159 -9.26 -12.47 -3.08
N LYS A 160 -8.60 -13.51 -3.61
CA LYS A 160 -7.87 -13.46 -4.88
C LYS A 160 -8.78 -12.97 -6.02
N ARG A 161 -8.26 -12.05 -6.82
CA ARG A 161 -8.87 -11.52 -8.05
C ARG A 161 -8.16 -12.09 -9.29
N PRO A 162 -8.77 -12.07 -10.49
CA PRO A 162 -8.16 -12.58 -11.72
C PRO A 162 -6.81 -11.95 -12.05
N GLU A 163 -6.62 -10.67 -11.70
CA GLU A 163 -5.39 -9.93 -11.97
C GLU A 163 -4.27 -10.27 -10.98
N ASP A 164 -4.60 -10.85 -9.82
CA ASP A 164 -3.62 -11.20 -8.79
C ASP A 164 -2.76 -12.39 -9.20
N GLN A 165 -1.45 -12.28 -8.96
CA GLN A 165 -0.52 -13.41 -9.10
C GLN A 165 -0.19 -13.94 -7.70
N ASP A 166 -0.83 -15.06 -7.36
CA ASP A 166 -0.60 -15.80 -6.13
C ASP A 166 -0.16 -17.22 -6.47
N VAL A 167 1.00 -17.33 -7.10
CA VAL A 167 1.65 -18.61 -7.43
C VAL A 167 2.55 -19.02 -6.26
N GLU A 168 2.82 -20.32 -6.13
CA GLU A 168 3.86 -20.80 -5.21
C GLU A 168 5.22 -20.26 -5.64
N GLY A 169 5.84 -19.45 -4.78
CA GLY A 169 7.08 -18.76 -5.09
C GLY A 169 7.30 -17.55 -4.19
N PHE A 170 8.45 -16.90 -4.42
CA PHE A 170 8.88 -15.74 -3.64
C PHE A 170 8.37 -14.41 -4.18
N GLN A 171 7.68 -14.39 -5.33
CA GLN A 171 7.11 -13.18 -5.90
C GLN A 171 5.60 -13.30 -6.04
N LYS A 172 4.89 -12.30 -5.54
CA LYS A 172 3.42 -12.20 -5.61
C LYS A 172 3.01 -10.84 -6.14
N VAL A 173 1.86 -10.76 -6.78
CA VAL A 173 1.32 -9.51 -7.31
C VAL A 173 -0.09 -9.27 -6.76
N LEU A 174 -0.27 -8.16 -6.05
CA LEU A 174 -1.53 -7.74 -5.45
C LEU A 174 -2.08 -6.52 -6.20
N HIS A 175 -3.21 -6.71 -6.89
CA HIS A 175 -3.87 -5.68 -7.67
C HIS A 175 -4.97 -4.98 -6.87
N PHE A 176 -4.88 -3.67 -6.76
CA PHE A 176 -5.93 -2.82 -6.19
C PHE A 176 -7.02 -2.49 -7.21
N GLY A 177 -6.71 -2.60 -8.50
CA GLY A 177 -7.58 -2.19 -9.59
C GLY A 177 -7.57 -0.68 -9.77
N SER A 178 -8.69 -0.13 -10.22
CA SER A 178 -8.87 1.32 -10.36
C SER A 178 -9.51 1.92 -9.12
N VAL A 179 -8.89 2.96 -8.59
CA VAL A 179 -9.31 3.66 -7.38
C VAL A 179 -9.45 5.15 -7.70
N ALA A 180 -10.51 5.76 -7.19
CA ALA A 180 -10.78 7.18 -7.37
C ALA A 180 -9.66 8.03 -6.76
N VAL A 181 -9.28 9.11 -7.44
CA VAL A 181 -8.33 10.10 -6.89
C VAL A 181 -8.79 10.59 -5.51
N GLY A 182 -7.87 10.66 -4.55
CA GLY A 182 -8.15 11.06 -3.17
C GLY A 182 -8.94 10.05 -2.33
N CYS A 183 -9.28 8.87 -2.86
CA CYS A 183 -9.90 7.77 -2.11
C CYS A 183 -8.88 6.70 -1.72
N THR A 184 -9.14 5.98 -0.63
CA THR A 184 -8.28 4.87 -0.19
C THR A 184 -8.90 3.51 -0.49
N ALA A 185 -8.14 2.63 -1.12
CA ALA A 185 -8.49 1.21 -1.22
C ALA A 185 -7.65 0.36 -0.25
N LYS A 186 -8.26 -0.70 0.30
CA LYS A 186 -7.63 -1.65 1.21
C LYS A 186 -7.67 -3.06 0.63
N ARG A 187 -6.53 -3.73 0.61
CA ARG A 187 -6.42 -5.18 0.36
C ARG A 187 -5.61 -5.85 1.45
N GLN A 188 -5.69 -7.18 1.52
CA GLN A 188 -5.03 -7.93 2.58
C GLN A 188 -4.27 -9.14 2.03
N ILE A 189 -3.14 -9.42 2.65
CA ILE A 189 -2.42 -10.68 2.51
C ILE A 189 -2.57 -11.50 3.81
N ARG A 190 -2.40 -12.81 3.69
CA ARG A 190 -2.42 -13.78 4.79
C ARG A 190 -1.02 -14.37 4.92
N LEU A 191 -0.45 -14.21 6.10
CA LEU A 191 0.78 -14.87 6.55
C LEU A 191 0.38 -16.11 7.34
N TYR A 192 0.81 -17.28 6.91
CA TYR A 192 0.55 -18.55 7.59
C TYR A 192 1.86 -19.18 8.06
N ASN A 193 1.93 -19.54 9.34
CA ASN A 193 3.06 -20.26 9.90
C ASN A 193 2.74 -21.77 9.98
N PRO A 194 3.30 -22.61 9.10
CA PRO A 194 3.10 -24.06 9.17
C PRO A 194 3.98 -24.76 10.23
N LEU A 195 4.92 -24.04 10.85
CA LEU A 195 5.88 -24.62 11.78
C LEU A 195 5.34 -24.70 13.20
N ARG A 196 6.02 -25.50 14.03
CA ARG A 196 5.74 -25.65 15.47
C ARG A 196 6.43 -24.62 16.36
N VAL A 197 7.11 -23.65 15.74
CA VAL A 197 7.82 -22.55 16.42
C VAL A 197 7.25 -21.22 15.97
N SER A 198 7.32 -20.19 16.81
CA SER A 198 6.88 -18.85 16.46
C SER A 198 7.66 -18.31 15.27
N ALA A 199 6.99 -17.58 14.38
CA ALA A 199 7.59 -16.96 13.20
C ALA A 199 7.51 -15.43 13.31
N PRO A 200 8.53 -14.78 13.88
CA PRO A 200 8.66 -13.33 13.79
C PRO A 200 8.92 -12.92 12.34
N PHE A 201 8.44 -11.74 11.95
CA PHE A 201 8.64 -11.20 10.61
C PHE A 201 8.75 -9.67 10.63
N LYS A 202 9.36 -9.16 9.58
CA LYS A 202 9.43 -7.74 9.24
C LYS A 202 8.86 -7.52 7.84
N ILE A 203 8.23 -6.38 7.62
CA ILE A 203 7.79 -5.92 6.31
C ILE A 203 8.51 -4.62 6.02
N GLU A 204 9.26 -4.61 4.94
CA GLU A 204 9.99 -3.44 4.47
C GLU A 204 9.36 -2.96 3.16
N VAL A 205 9.01 -1.68 3.10
CA VAL A 205 8.65 -1.02 1.85
C VAL A 205 9.98 -0.70 1.17
N ALA A 206 10.17 -1.17 -0.07
CA ALA A 206 11.36 -0.80 -0.82
C ALA A 206 11.42 0.73 -0.90
N PRO A 207 12.48 1.38 -0.40
CA PRO A 207 12.59 2.82 -0.54
C PRO A 207 12.88 3.12 -2.01
N ASP A 208 11.84 3.43 -2.77
CA ASP A 208 12.04 3.98 -4.11
C ASP A 208 12.59 5.40 -3.91
N MET A 209 13.87 5.58 -4.21
CA MET A 209 14.67 6.80 -3.93
C MET A 209 14.21 8.03 -4.74
N LEU A 210 13.14 7.91 -5.52
CA LEU A 210 12.75 8.87 -6.56
C LEU A 210 11.36 9.50 -6.38
N THR A 211 10.46 8.97 -5.54
CA THR A 211 9.09 9.50 -5.43
C THR A 211 8.70 9.84 -3.99
N LYS A 212 8.55 11.14 -3.70
CA LYS A 212 8.03 11.69 -2.43
C LYS A 212 6.55 11.34 -2.16
N ASP A 213 5.84 10.79 -3.14
CA ASP A 213 4.43 10.43 -3.04
C ASP A 213 4.28 8.92 -2.87
N GLN A 214 4.24 8.48 -1.62
CA GLN A 214 4.10 7.07 -1.27
C GLN A 214 2.63 6.66 -1.39
N ALA A 215 2.17 6.38 -2.61
CA ALA A 215 0.78 6.01 -2.89
C ALA A 215 0.37 4.69 -2.22
N PHE A 216 1.32 3.83 -1.84
CA PHE A 216 1.06 2.61 -1.08
C PHE A 216 1.53 2.72 0.36
N SER A 217 0.75 2.15 1.29
CA SER A 217 1.18 2.08 2.68
C SER A 217 0.81 0.74 3.32
N CYS A 218 1.69 0.28 4.23
CA CYS A 218 1.51 -0.92 5.02
C CYS A 218 1.82 -0.59 6.48
N PRO A 219 0.81 -0.36 7.34
CA PRO A 219 1.04 0.05 8.74
C PRO A 219 1.68 -1.07 9.59
N THR A 220 1.64 -2.32 9.13
CA THR A 220 2.30 -3.44 9.82
C THR A 220 3.75 -3.53 9.35
N ALA A 221 4.67 -2.98 10.14
CA ALA A 221 6.12 -3.07 9.88
C ALA A 221 6.75 -4.37 10.41
N SER A 222 6.20 -4.97 11.46
CA SER A 222 6.68 -6.22 12.03
C SER A 222 5.61 -6.94 12.84
N GLY A 223 5.89 -8.19 13.23
CA GLY A 223 5.06 -8.94 14.15
C GLY A 223 5.48 -10.40 14.27
N ILE A 224 4.68 -11.18 14.99
CA ILE A 224 4.88 -12.63 15.16
C ILE A 224 3.63 -13.36 14.67
N VAL A 225 3.82 -14.49 14.00
CA VAL A 225 2.77 -15.47 13.70
C VAL A 225 3.02 -16.72 14.55
N PRO A 226 2.14 -17.04 15.52
CA PRO A 226 2.31 -18.22 16.36
C PRO A 226 2.33 -19.54 15.57
N PRO A 227 2.78 -20.65 16.18
CA PRO A 227 2.76 -21.97 15.56
C PRO A 227 1.37 -22.36 15.02
N GLY A 228 1.29 -22.78 13.76
CA GLY A 228 0.02 -23.20 13.13
C GLY A 228 -0.99 -22.08 12.85
N GLU A 229 -0.68 -20.84 13.20
CA GLU A 229 -1.61 -19.71 13.14
C GLU A 229 -1.49 -18.89 11.85
N LYS A 230 -2.52 -18.06 11.62
CA LYS A 230 -2.61 -17.16 10.45
C LYS A 230 -2.75 -15.72 10.91
N LYS A 231 -2.02 -14.81 10.27
CA LYS A 231 -2.12 -13.36 10.48
C LYS A 231 -2.48 -12.65 9.18
N TYR A 232 -3.39 -11.69 9.26
CA TYR A 232 -3.77 -10.85 8.12
C TYR A 232 -3.05 -9.50 8.19
N VAL A 233 -2.39 -9.12 7.11
CA VAL A 233 -1.73 -7.83 6.95
C VAL A 233 -2.49 -7.01 5.93
N SER A 234 -2.76 -5.74 6.26
CA SER A 234 -3.48 -4.83 5.38
C SER A 234 -2.52 -3.93 4.63
N VAL A 235 -2.73 -3.81 3.32
CA VAL A 235 -2.03 -2.89 2.43
C VAL A 235 -3.04 -1.91 1.87
N PHE A 236 -2.67 -0.64 1.81
CA PHE A 236 -3.52 0.45 1.39
C PHE A 236 -2.95 1.13 0.14
N PHE A 237 -3.84 1.64 -0.71
CA PHE A 237 -3.51 2.43 -1.90
C PHE A 237 -4.25 3.77 -1.84
N HIS A 238 -3.50 4.86 -1.98
CA HIS A 238 -3.87 6.27 -1.86
C HIS A 238 -3.38 7.02 -3.12
N PRO A 239 -4.08 6.93 -4.24
CA PRO A 239 -3.67 7.63 -5.45
C PRO A 239 -3.99 9.13 -5.41
N ASP A 240 -2.95 9.93 -5.59
CA ASP A 240 -3.07 11.40 -5.67
C ASP A 240 -2.82 11.95 -7.10
N THR A 241 -2.24 11.13 -7.99
CA THR A 241 -1.94 11.51 -9.38
C THR A 241 -2.75 10.67 -10.36
N LEU A 242 -3.26 11.30 -11.42
CA LEU A 242 -4.14 10.65 -12.40
C LEU A 242 -3.38 9.84 -13.42
N ASP A 243 -4.05 8.78 -13.88
CA ASP A 243 -3.79 8.10 -15.15
C ASP A 243 -2.36 7.53 -15.33
N VAL A 244 -1.67 7.32 -14.21
CA VAL A 244 -0.40 6.60 -14.15
C VAL A 244 -0.64 5.29 -13.40
N ARG A 245 -0.16 4.19 -13.98
CA ARG A 245 -0.05 2.91 -13.26
C ARG A 245 0.95 3.09 -12.12
N THR A 246 0.48 3.08 -10.89
CA THR A 246 1.35 3.13 -9.71
C THR A 246 1.74 1.72 -9.29
N MET A 247 3.02 1.51 -8.99
CA MET A 247 3.51 0.24 -8.47
C MET A 247 4.56 0.44 -7.40
N ASP A 248 4.61 -0.48 -6.44
CA ASP A 248 5.61 -0.52 -5.38
C ASP A 248 5.88 -1.98 -4.98
N TYR A 249 6.87 -2.21 -4.12
CA TYR A 249 7.29 -3.52 -3.66
C TYR A 249 7.41 -3.57 -2.13
N LEU A 250 6.76 -4.56 -1.54
CA LEU A 250 6.84 -4.88 -0.11
C LEU A 250 7.62 -6.18 0.07
N SER A 251 8.70 -6.15 0.85
CA SER A 251 9.47 -7.34 1.22
C SER A 251 8.98 -7.88 2.56
N ILE A 252 8.39 -9.08 2.55
CA ILE A 252 8.01 -9.81 3.76
C ILE A 252 9.17 -10.75 4.14
N ILE A 253 9.82 -10.47 5.26
CA ILE A 253 11.06 -11.11 5.69
C ILE A 253 10.79 -11.86 7.01
N PRO A 254 10.77 -13.21 7.00
CA PRO A 254 10.77 -14.00 8.24
C PRO A 254 12.11 -13.85 8.97
N SER A 255 12.09 -13.69 10.29
CA SER A 255 13.30 -13.56 11.09
C SER A 255 14.16 -14.83 11.02
N GLY A 256 15.46 -14.64 10.84
CA GLY A 256 16.43 -15.73 10.77
C GLY A 256 16.38 -16.57 9.50
N CYS A 257 15.65 -16.11 8.47
CA CYS A 257 15.61 -16.73 7.14
C CYS A 257 16.15 -15.78 6.08
N ALA A 258 16.85 -16.33 5.08
CA ALA A 258 17.23 -15.58 3.87
C ALA A 258 16.08 -15.50 2.85
N ALA A 259 15.10 -16.39 2.95
CA ALA A 259 14.01 -16.46 1.99
C ALA A 259 12.90 -15.43 2.32
N GLN A 260 12.97 -14.28 1.66
CA GLN A 260 11.92 -13.26 1.70
C GLN A 260 10.86 -13.48 0.63
N THR A 261 9.63 -13.06 0.89
CA THR A 261 8.59 -12.95 -0.14
C THR A 261 8.46 -11.50 -0.59
N LEU A 262 8.66 -11.26 -1.88
CA LEU A 262 8.46 -9.99 -2.54
C LEU A 262 7.00 -9.86 -3.01
N LEU A 263 6.29 -8.88 -2.49
CA LEU A 263 4.93 -8.54 -2.88
C LEU A 263 4.93 -7.27 -3.72
N LYS A 264 4.70 -7.41 -5.03
CA LYS A 264 4.45 -6.31 -5.93
C LYS A 264 3.01 -5.81 -5.75
N VAL A 265 2.83 -4.54 -5.47
CA VAL A 265 1.51 -3.91 -5.37
C VAL A 265 1.28 -3.03 -6.59
N VAL A 266 0.08 -3.12 -7.18
CA VAL A 266 -0.26 -2.40 -8.42
C VAL A 266 -1.64 -1.76 -8.29
N GLY A 267 -1.74 -0.49 -8.67
CA GLY A 267 -2.98 0.28 -8.62
C GLY A 267 -3.06 1.28 -9.77
N PHE A 268 -4.27 1.70 -10.09
CA PHE A 268 -4.55 2.72 -11.10
C PHE A 268 -5.41 3.81 -10.47
N CYS A 269 -5.09 5.07 -10.76
CA CYS A 269 -5.92 6.20 -10.36
C CYS A 269 -6.93 6.54 -11.46
N ARG A 270 -8.19 6.75 -11.09
CA ARG A 270 -9.23 7.29 -11.99
C ARG A 270 -9.73 8.65 -11.49
N GLY A 271 -9.84 9.60 -12.42
CA GLY A 271 -10.53 10.86 -12.19
C GLY A 271 -12.06 10.70 -12.30
N PRO A 272 -12.80 11.80 -12.12
CA PRO A 272 -14.22 11.81 -12.42
C PRO A 272 -14.50 11.72 -13.92
N ASP A 273 -15.75 11.41 -14.27
CA ASP A 273 -16.25 11.41 -15.65
C ASP A 273 -17.55 12.22 -15.70
N VAL A 274 -17.39 13.54 -15.72
CA VAL A 274 -18.48 14.51 -15.74
C VAL A 274 -18.83 14.85 -17.18
N SER A 275 -20.13 14.92 -17.47
CA SER A 275 -20.65 15.36 -18.76
C SER A 275 -21.88 16.25 -18.60
N LEU A 276 -22.11 17.11 -19.59
CA LEU A 276 -23.31 17.93 -19.71
C LEU A 276 -24.33 17.22 -20.59
N GLN A 277 -25.62 17.41 -20.33
CA GLN A 277 -26.71 16.89 -21.16
C GLN A 277 -26.61 17.39 -22.60
N HIS A 278 -26.28 18.67 -22.76
CA HIS A 278 -26.05 19.35 -24.04
C HIS A 278 -24.88 20.32 -23.90
N TYR A 279 -24.19 20.60 -25.01
CA TYR A 279 -23.06 21.53 -25.06
C TYR A 279 -23.43 22.91 -25.63
N CYS A 280 -24.71 23.12 -25.94
CA CYS A 280 -25.26 24.41 -26.36
C CYS A 280 -26.66 24.61 -25.75
N ILE A 281 -26.92 25.79 -25.20
CA ILE A 281 -28.25 26.23 -24.77
C ILE A 281 -28.69 27.38 -25.66
N ASP A 282 -29.83 27.18 -26.31
CA ASP A 282 -30.48 28.15 -27.17
C ASP A 282 -31.66 28.81 -26.43
N PHE A 283 -31.49 30.08 -26.06
CA PHE A 283 -32.56 30.90 -25.47
C PHE A 283 -33.49 31.51 -26.52
N SER A 284 -33.30 31.19 -27.80
CA SER A 284 -34.04 31.72 -28.94
C SER A 284 -33.99 33.25 -28.97
N TRP A 285 -35.13 33.91 -29.21
CA TRP A 285 -35.25 35.35 -29.10
C TRP A 285 -36.11 35.74 -27.89
N VAL A 286 -35.74 36.83 -27.23
CA VAL A 286 -36.45 37.41 -26.08
C VAL A 286 -36.57 38.92 -26.27
N ASN A 287 -37.57 39.56 -25.66
CA ASN A 287 -37.64 41.03 -25.70
C ASN A 287 -36.69 41.67 -24.69
N LEU A 288 -36.29 42.90 -24.97
CA LEU A 288 -35.44 43.72 -24.10
C LEU A 288 -36.01 43.77 -22.67
N GLY A 289 -35.20 43.38 -21.68
CA GLY A 289 -35.58 43.36 -20.27
C GLY A 289 -36.28 42.09 -19.79
N GLU A 290 -36.72 41.19 -20.69
CA GLU A 290 -37.26 39.88 -20.32
C GLU A 290 -36.15 38.93 -19.83
N ARG A 291 -36.55 37.94 -19.03
CA ARG A 291 -35.66 36.88 -18.55
C ARG A 291 -36.17 35.53 -19.04
N SER A 292 -35.29 34.78 -19.69
CA SER A 292 -35.52 33.38 -20.06
C SER A 292 -34.63 32.46 -19.21
N GLU A 293 -35.14 31.29 -18.84
CA GLU A 293 -34.41 30.32 -18.03
C GLU A 293 -34.61 28.90 -18.61
N GLN A 294 -33.51 28.17 -18.75
CA GLN A 294 -33.45 26.84 -19.34
C GLN A 294 -32.70 25.88 -18.39
N PRO A 295 -33.24 24.69 -18.10
CA PRO A 295 -32.54 23.69 -17.31
C PRO A 295 -31.48 22.95 -18.15
N LEU A 296 -30.35 22.61 -17.53
CA LEU A 296 -29.31 21.76 -18.11
C LEU A 296 -28.82 20.77 -17.06
N TRP A 297 -28.81 19.47 -17.35
CA TRP A 297 -28.22 18.52 -16.42
C TRP A 297 -26.70 18.42 -16.57
N ILE A 298 -26.03 18.33 -15.42
CA ILE A 298 -24.64 17.88 -15.30
C ILE A 298 -24.65 16.54 -14.56
N GLU A 299 -23.96 15.54 -15.11
CA GLU A 299 -23.92 14.20 -14.54
C GLU A 299 -22.50 13.68 -14.40
N ASN A 300 -22.24 12.94 -13.32
CA ASN A 300 -21.00 12.24 -13.07
C ASN A 300 -21.23 10.74 -13.29
N LYS A 301 -20.61 10.20 -14.34
CA LYS A 301 -20.68 8.80 -14.74
C LYS A 301 -19.71 7.92 -13.97
N SER A 302 -18.75 8.50 -13.24
CA SER A 302 -17.80 7.78 -12.40
C SER A 302 -18.33 7.56 -10.99
N ASP A 303 -17.63 6.74 -10.20
CA ASP A 303 -17.84 6.61 -8.75
C ASP A 303 -17.05 7.66 -7.94
N CYS A 304 -16.16 8.41 -8.60
CA CYS A 304 -15.29 9.41 -8.00
C CYS A 304 -16.07 10.70 -7.75
N THR A 305 -15.94 11.34 -6.59
CA THR A 305 -16.51 12.67 -6.38
C THR A 305 -15.85 13.69 -7.31
N ALA A 306 -16.66 14.48 -8.00
CA ALA A 306 -16.21 15.55 -8.88
C ALA A 306 -16.45 16.92 -8.25
N HIS A 307 -15.52 17.85 -8.44
CA HIS A 307 -15.71 19.25 -8.11
C HIS A 307 -15.71 20.04 -9.41
N PHE A 308 -16.74 20.85 -9.65
CA PHE A 308 -16.90 21.63 -10.87
C PHE A 308 -17.05 23.11 -10.56
N GLN A 309 -16.59 23.97 -11.49
CA GLN A 309 -16.78 25.42 -11.46
C GLN A 309 -16.92 25.95 -12.89
N PHE A 310 -17.99 26.68 -13.16
CA PHE A 310 -18.18 27.44 -14.38
C PHE A 310 -17.46 28.78 -14.28
N ALA A 311 -16.58 29.07 -15.24
CA ALA A 311 -15.88 30.34 -15.37
C ALA A 311 -16.82 31.41 -15.99
N ILE A 312 -17.82 31.83 -15.22
CA ILE A 312 -18.85 32.83 -15.62
C ILE A 312 -18.94 33.92 -14.54
N ASP A 313 -17.83 34.62 -14.33
CA ASP A 313 -17.63 35.47 -13.14
C ASP A 313 -17.85 36.97 -13.37
N CYS A 314 -18.61 37.39 -14.39
CA CYS A 314 -18.95 38.82 -14.54
C CYS A 314 -20.39 39.13 -14.14
N GLN A 315 -20.56 40.08 -13.21
CA GLN A 315 -21.87 40.58 -12.79
C GLN A 315 -22.64 41.23 -13.95
N GLU A 316 -21.91 41.70 -14.97
CA GLU A 316 -22.40 42.31 -16.19
C GLU A 316 -22.79 41.28 -17.27
N SER A 317 -22.60 39.98 -17.02
CA SER A 317 -23.03 38.94 -17.94
C SER A 317 -24.55 38.92 -18.06
N VAL A 318 -25.06 39.02 -19.29
CA VAL A 318 -26.46 38.73 -19.61
C VAL A 318 -26.81 37.25 -19.39
N PHE A 319 -25.82 36.36 -19.33
CA PHE A 319 -25.96 34.94 -19.05
C PHE A 319 -25.59 34.59 -17.60
N ARG A 320 -26.34 33.70 -16.95
CA ARG A 320 -26.02 33.17 -15.60
C ARG A 320 -26.23 31.66 -15.56
N ILE A 321 -25.40 30.95 -14.80
CA ILE A 321 -25.53 29.50 -14.54
C ILE A 321 -25.57 29.29 -13.03
N ARG A 322 -26.56 28.56 -12.52
CA ARG A 322 -26.69 28.24 -11.09
C ARG A 322 -26.93 26.75 -10.85
N PRO A 323 -26.20 26.12 -9.91
CA PRO A 323 -25.04 26.65 -9.18
C PRO A 323 -23.83 26.87 -10.10
N THR A 324 -23.03 27.91 -9.83
CA THR A 324 -21.81 28.23 -10.59
C THR A 324 -20.67 27.26 -10.28
N PHE A 325 -20.63 26.71 -9.07
CA PHE A 325 -19.67 25.70 -8.65
C PHE A 325 -20.35 24.71 -7.71
N GLY A 326 -19.77 23.54 -7.54
CA GLY A 326 -20.31 22.55 -6.63
C GLY A 326 -19.54 21.24 -6.61
N THR A 327 -20.08 20.32 -5.82
CA THR A 327 -19.56 18.95 -5.68
C THR A 327 -20.62 17.99 -6.20
N LEU A 328 -20.22 17.10 -7.11
CA LEU A 328 -21.06 16.09 -7.73
C LEU A 328 -20.53 14.71 -7.36
N VAL A 329 -21.21 14.05 -6.41
CA VAL A 329 -20.83 12.71 -5.95
C VAL A 329 -20.92 11.68 -7.08
N GLY A 330 -20.29 10.52 -6.88
CA GLY A 330 -20.31 9.45 -7.86
C GLY A 330 -21.74 9.05 -8.25
N LYS A 331 -21.95 8.80 -9.54
CA LYS A 331 -23.25 8.40 -10.15
C LYS A 331 -24.39 9.40 -9.94
N ALA A 332 -24.12 10.62 -9.50
CA ALA A 332 -25.13 11.64 -9.31
C ALA A 332 -25.33 12.53 -10.55
N ARG A 333 -26.50 13.16 -10.59
CA ARG A 333 -26.87 14.20 -11.54
C ARG A 333 -27.45 15.40 -10.80
N VAL A 334 -27.17 16.59 -11.30
CA VAL A 334 -27.69 17.85 -10.77
C VAL A 334 -28.23 18.68 -11.93
N THR A 335 -29.31 19.41 -11.68
CA THR A 335 -29.87 20.37 -12.63
C THR A 335 -29.24 21.75 -12.42
N LEU A 336 -28.67 22.29 -13.48
CA LEU A 336 -28.20 23.66 -13.60
C LEU A 336 -29.33 24.52 -14.16
N HIS A 337 -29.51 25.72 -13.61
CA HIS A 337 -30.42 26.73 -14.10
C HIS A 337 -29.63 27.78 -14.87
N CYS A 338 -29.80 27.77 -16.19
CA CYS A 338 -29.14 28.72 -17.08
C CYS A 338 -30.13 29.82 -17.42
N ALA A 339 -29.78 31.07 -17.13
CA ALA A 339 -30.64 32.22 -17.37
C ALA A 339 -30.02 33.19 -18.38
N PHE A 340 -30.86 33.80 -19.19
CA PHE A 340 -30.52 34.85 -20.15
C PHE A 340 -31.40 36.07 -19.90
N GLN A 341 -30.77 37.22 -19.73
CA GLN A 341 -31.43 38.52 -19.49
C GLN A 341 -30.62 39.60 -20.23
N PRO A 342 -30.96 39.90 -21.49
CA PRO A 342 -30.24 40.87 -22.30
C PRO A 342 -30.55 42.32 -21.93
N THR A 343 -29.59 43.20 -22.20
CA THR A 343 -29.66 44.65 -21.94
C THR A 343 -29.73 45.49 -23.21
N ASP A 344 -29.46 44.90 -24.38
CA ASP A 344 -29.41 45.56 -25.67
C ASP A 344 -30.01 44.66 -26.75
N PRO A 345 -30.73 45.20 -27.76
CA PRO A 345 -31.40 44.41 -28.81
C PRO A 345 -30.41 43.91 -29.88
N ILE A 346 -29.48 43.05 -29.47
CA ILE A 346 -28.41 42.47 -30.30
C ILE A 346 -28.37 40.93 -30.20
N ILE A 347 -27.46 40.32 -30.95
CA ILE A 347 -27.14 38.89 -30.86
C ILE A 347 -26.10 38.65 -29.76
N TYR A 348 -26.37 37.70 -28.87
CA TYR A 348 -25.46 37.30 -27.80
C TYR A 348 -24.96 35.88 -28.00
N PHE A 349 -23.64 35.71 -27.91
CA PHE A 349 -22.96 34.41 -27.87
C PHE A 349 -21.90 34.43 -26.77
N ARG A 350 -21.88 33.38 -25.93
CA ARG A 350 -20.83 33.19 -24.94
C ARG A 350 -20.48 31.72 -24.80
N ARG A 351 -19.19 31.39 -24.88
CA ARG A 351 -18.67 30.05 -24.56
C ARG A 351 -18.10 30.06 -23.14
N VAL A 352 -18.66 29.22 -22.27
CA VAL A 352 -18.28 29.13 -20.84
C VAL A 352 -17.52 27.83 -20.59
N ALA A 353 -16.36 27.92 -19.95
CA ALA A 353 -15.62 26.76 -19.49
C ALA A 353 -16.15 26.26 -18.14
N CYS A 354 -16.39 24.95 -18.02
CA CYS A 354 -16.64 24.25 -16.77
C CYS A 354 -15.35 23.52 -16.39
N LEU A 355 -14.63 24.06 -15.41
CA LEU A 355 -13.42 23.49 -14.86
C LEU A 355 -13.80 22.36 -13.91
N ILE A 356 -13.26 21.16 -14.15
CA ILE A 356 -13.50 19.99 -13.32
C ILE A 356 -12.16 19.51 -12.79
N HIS A 357 -12.10 19.27 -11.48
CA HIS A 357 -10.92 18.67 -10.87
C HIS A 357 -10.62 17.31 -11.51
N HIS A 358 -9.37 17.11 -11.90
CA HIS A 358 -8.90 15.83 -12.39
C HIS A 358 -9.59 15.32 -13.68
N GLN A 359 -10.11 16.24 -14.50
CA GLN A 359 -10.69 15.98 -15.81
C GLN A 359 -10.42 17.18 -16.73
N ASP A 360 -10.36 16.96 -18.05
CA ASP A 360 -10.34 18.06 -19.01
C ASP A 360 -11.62 18.92 -18.92
N PRO A 361 -11.52 20.24 -19.11
CA PRO A 361 -12.65 21.15 -18.95
C PRO A 361 -13.73 20.88 -19.99
N LEU A 362 -15.00 21.01 -19.59
CA LEU A 362 -16.13 21.02 -20.51
C LEU A 362 -16.41 22.43 -20.98
N PHE A 363 -17.01 22.59 -22.16
CA PHE A 363 -17.38 23.89 -22.69
C PHE A 363 -18.87 23.94 -23.03
N LEU A 364 -19.57 24.98 -22.56
CA LEU A 364 -20.98 25.22 -22.81
C LEU A 364 -21.16 26.49 -23.64
N ASP A 365 -21.78 26.38 -24.80
CA ASP A 365 -22.16 27.51 -25.63
C ASP A 365 -23.53 28.04 -25.19
N LEU A 366 -23.64 29.33 -24.89
CA LEU A 366 -24.89 30.03 -24.57
C LEU A 366 -25.20 31.01 -25.69
N ILE A 367 -26.38 30.89 -26.29
CA ILE A 367 -26.84 31.78 -27.36
C ILE A 367 -28.21 32.35 -27.07
N GLY A 368 -28.42 33.60 -27.47
CA GLY A 368 -29.71 34.26 -27.38
C GLY A 368 -29.72 35.52 -28.23
N THR A 369 -30.89 35.88 -28.74
CA THR A 369 -31.09 37.09 -29.54
C THR A 369 -32.05 38.01 -28.80
N CYS A 370 -31.74 39.30 -28.68
CA CYS A 370 -32.63 40.26 -28.05
C CYS A 370 -33.32 41.13 -29.09
N HIS A 371 -34.64 41.29 -28.98
CA HIS A 371 -35.44 42.19 -29.81
C HIS A 371 -35.93 43.38 -28.98
N SER A 372 -36.14 44.51 -29.65
CA SER A 372 -36.93 45.64 -29.14
C SER A 372 -38.06 45.96 -30.13
N ASP A 373 -38.90 46.93 -29.78
CA ASP A 373 -39.95 47.41 -30.67
C ASP A 373 -39.38 48.02 -31.97
N SER A 374 -38.18 48.61 -31.90
CA SER A 374 -37.51 49.27 -33.01
C SER A 374 -36.47 48.42 -33.73
N THR A 375 -35.86 47.43 -33.07
CA THR A 375 -34.70 46.69 -33.57
C THR A 375 -34.90 45.18 -33.43
N LYS A 376 -34.83 44.46 -34.55
CA LYS A 376 -35.04 43.00 -34.61
C LYS A 376 -33.91 42.31 -35.36
N PRO A 377 -32.76 42.04 -34.72
CA PRO A 377 -31.65 41.31 -35.34
C PRO A 377 -32.04 39.88 -35.72
N ALA A 378 -31.25 39.30 -36.63
CA ALA A 378 -31.40 37.90 -37.02
C ALA A 378 -31.25 36.95 -35.82
N ILE A 379 -32.08 35.91 -35.77
CA ILE A 379 -32.08 34.96 -34.65
C ILE A 379 -30.88 34.03 -34.78
N LEU A 380 -29.98 34.06 -33.81
CA LEU A 380 -28.84 33.15 -33.73
C LEU A 380 -29.31 31.74 -33.36
N ARG A 381 -28.98 30.76 -34.20
CA ARG A 381 -29.30 29.33 -33.99
C ARG A 381 -28.02 28.52 -33.76
N PRO A 382 -28.08 27.34 -33.10
CA PRO A 382 -26.92 26.48 -32.90
C PRO A 382 -26.23 26.09 -34.21
N GLN A 383 -27.01 25.94 -35.29
CA GLN A 383 -26.48 25.63 -36.61
C GLN A 383 -25.51 26.70 -37.14
N HIS A 384 -25.75 27.98 -36.84
CA HIS A 384 -24.85 29.06 -37.26
C HIS A 384 -23.47 28.94 -36.59
N LEU A 385 -23.41 28.49 -35.33
CA LEU A 385 -22.14 28.22 -34.66
C LEU A 385 -21.40 27.03 -35.28
N SER A 386 -22.15 26.00 -35.68
CA SER A 386 -21.60 24.84 -36.40
C SER A 386 -20.99 25.26 -37.74
N TRP A 387 -21.71 26.07 -38.51
CA TRP A 387 -21.23 26.63 -39.76
C TRP A 387 -19.98 27.48 -39.54
N TYR A 388 -20.00 28.42 -38.60
CA TYR A 388 -18.85 29.25 -38.27
C TYR A 388 -17.59 28.43 -37.93
N ARG A 389 -17.71 27.40 -37.08
CA ARG A 389 -16.59 26.50 -36.74
C ARG A 389 -16.07 25.76 -37.97
N THR A 390 -16.99 25.30 -38.81
CA THR A 390 -16.66 24.59 -40.06
C THR A 390 -15.96 25.53 -41.04
N HIS A 391 -16.45 26.75 -41.21
CA HIS A 391 -15.84 27.79 -42.03
C HIS A 391 -14.46 28.17 -41.52
N LEU A 392 -14.28 28.28 -40.20
CA LEU A 392 -12.99 28.57 -39.57
C LEU A 392 -11.98 27.46 -39.87
N ALA A 393 -12.37 26.20 -39.72
CA ALA A 393 -11.53 25.05 -40.07
C ALA A 393 -11.19 24.98 -41.56
N ARG A 394 -12.10 25.48 -42.42
CA ARG A 394 -11.92 25.60 -43.87
C ARG A 394 -11.16 26.86 -44.30
N GLY A 395 -10.78 27.74 -43.36
CA GLY A 395 -10.13 29.03 -43.66
C GLY A 395 -11.05 30.06 -44.33
N LEU A 396 -12.36 29.82 -44.37
CA LEU A 396 -13.34 30.70 -45.02
C LEU A 396 -13.66 31.95 -44.20
N THR A 397 -13.41 31.93 -42.89
CA THR A 397 -13.57 33.11 -42.02
C THR A 397 -12.55 34.22 -42.28
N LEU A 398 -11.57 34.00 -43.16
CA LEU A 398 -10.64 35.03 -43.63
C LEU A 398 -11.26 35.96 -44.68
N TYR A 399 -12.38 35.57 -45.28
CA TYR A 399 -13.09 36.35 -46.28
C TYR A 399 -14.30 37.06 -45.65
N PRO A 400 -14.53 38.35 -45.96
CA PRO A 400 -15.75 39.04 -45.54
C PRO A 400 -17.03 38.39 -46.09
N PRO A 401 -18.18 38.53 -45.42
CA PRO A 401 -19.44 37.92 -45.85
C PRO A 401 -19.85 38.26 -47.29
N ASP A 402 -19.65 39.51 -47.72
CA ASP A 402 -19.96 39.94 -49.09
C ASP A 402 -19.13 39.19 -50.13
N VAL A 403 -17.85 38.94 -49.83
CA VAL A 403 -16.94 38.19 -50.70
C VAL A 403 -17.34 36.72 -50.75
N LEU A 404 -17.71 36.12 -49.63
CA LEU A 404 -18.24 34.75 -49.59
C LEU A 404 -19.54 34.63 -50.40
N GLY A 405 -20.41 35.62 -50.32
CA GLY A 405 -21.65 35.69 -51.11
C GLY A 405 -21.38 35.76 -52.61
N LEU A 406 -20.42 36.59 -53.02
CA LEU A 406 -19.97 36.66 -54.41
C LEU A 406 -19.38 35.32 -54.86
N MET A 407 -18.46 34.73 -54.10
CA MET A 407 -17.86 33.43 -54.43
C MET A 407 -18.89 32.30 -54.54
N LEU A 408 -19.94 32.32 -53.71
CA LEU A 408 -21.04 31.37 -53.80
C LEU A 408 -21.87 31.61 -55.07
N SER A 409 -22.22 32.86 -55.39
CA SER A 409 -22.96 33.19 -56.62
C SER A 409 -22.19 32.85 -57.90
N GLU A 410 -20.85 32.99 -57.86
CA GLU A 410 -19.93 32.60 -58.94
C GLU A 410 -19.64 31.09 -58.98
N LYS A 411 -20.29 30.29 -58.11
CA LYS A 411 -20.10 28.83 -57.99
C LYS A 411 -18.66 28.40 -57.66
N LYS A 412 -17.85 29.30 -57.09
CA LYS A 412 -16.52 29.00 -56.55
C LYS A 412 -16.60 28.36 -55.17
N LEU A 413 -17.72 28.55 -54.47
CA LEU A 413 -18.09 27.82 -53.26
C LEU A 413 -19.34 26.99 -53.54
N VAL A 414 -19.48 25.89 -52.80
CA VAL A 414 -20.70 25.09 -52.73
C VAL A 414 -21.08 24.88 -51.27
N GLN A 415 -22.33 24.52 -50.99
CA GLN A 415 -22.76 24.12 -49.66
C GLN A 415 -22.63 22.60 -49.50
N ASP A 416 -22.18 22.16 -48.33
CA ASP A 416 -22.17 20.74 -47.98
C ASP A 416 -23.57 20.25 -47.57
N ALA A 417 -23.67 18.96 -47.22
CA ALA A 417 -24.93 18.32 -46.81
C ALA A 417 -25.59 18.97 -45.57
N ASN A 418 -24.82 19.72 -44.77
CA ASN A 418 -25.30 20.42 -43.57
C ASN A 418 -25.53 21.92 -43.82
N GLY A 419 -25.36 22.38 -45.06
CA GLY A 419 -25.53 23.76 -45.49
C GLY A 419 -24.28 24.65 -45.33
N ALA A 420 -23.14 24.14 -44.86
CA ALA A 420 -21.95 24.95 -44.66
C ALA A 420 -21.15 25.10 -45.96
N LEU A 421 -20.71 26.33 -46.27
CA LEU A 421 -19.82 26.64 -47.39
C LEU A 421 -18.54 25.80 -47.40
N MET A 422 -18.19 25.27 -48.56
CA MET A 422 -16.96 24.55 -48.86
C MET A 422 -16.43 24.93 -50.24
N ILE A 423 -15.10 24.91 -50.38
CA ILE A 423 -14.46 25.01 -51.68
C ILE A 423 -14.56 23.63 -52.33
N PRO A 424 -15.11 23.50 -53.57
CA PRO A 424 -15.12 22.24 -54.29
C PRO A 424 -13.69 21.70 -54.43
N MET A 425 -13.45 20.45 -54.05
CA MET A 425 -12.19 19.80 -54.40
C MET A 425 -12.19 19.57 -55.91
N GLU A 426 -11.25 20.19 -56.62
CA GLU A 426 -10.87 19.70 -57.95
C GLU A 426 -10.28 18.30 -57.77
N VAL A 427 -10.99 17.27 -58.23
CA VAL A 427 -10.43 15.93 -58.35
C VAL A 427 -9.26 16.04 -59.34
N PRO A 428 -8.02 15.71 -58.97
CA PRO A 428 -6.94 15.67 -59.94
C PRO A 428 -7.29 14.62 -60.99
N GLN A 429 -7.57 15.06 -62.22
CA GLN A 429 -7.53 14.15 -63.35
C GLN A 429 -6.09 13.59 -63.44
N PRO A 430 -5.90 12.29 -63.68
CA PRO A 430 -4.57 11.71 -63.72
C PRO A 430 -3.85 12.22 -64.97
N GLN A 431 -3.07 13.30 -64.82
CA GLN A 431 -2.15 13.77 -65.85
C GLN A 431 -0.72 13.33 -65.51
N SER A 432 -0.24 12.44 -66.37
CA SER A 432 1.12 11.97 -66.63
C SER A 432 2.28 12.60 -65.85
N GLN A 433 3.08 11.71 -65.26
CA GLN A 433 4.42 11.90 -64.68
C GLN A 433 5.30 12.91 -65.43
N LYS A 434 5.83 13.92 -64.72
CA LYS A 434 7.11 14.58 -64.99
C LYS A 434 7.77 15.05 -63.69
N PRO A 435 9.11 15.23 -63.67
CA PRO A 435 9.96 14.85 -62.54
C PRO A 435 9.92 15.80 -61.35
N VAL A 436 10.14 15.21 -60.17
CA VAL A 436 10.28 15.86 -58.87
C VAL A 436 11.58 16.67 -58.83
N THR A 437 11.47 17.98 -58.67
CA THR A 437 12.49 18.85 -58.09
C THR A 437 11.99 19.24 -56.69
N PRO A 438 12.80 19.12 -55.62
CA PRO A 438 12.31 19.38 -54.27
C PRO A 438 12.10 20.88 -54.06
N PRO A 439 10.99 21.32 -53.45
CA PRO A 439 10.86 22.72 -53.07
C PRO A 439 11.73 23.02 -51.84
N LEU A 440 12.39 24.17 -51.90
CA LEU A 440 13.04 24.84 -50.78
C LEU A 440 12.07 24.94 -49.59
N GLN A 441 12.53 24.53 -48.41
CA GLN A 441 11.85 24.82 -47.14
C GLN A 441 11.77 26.33 -46.94
N VAL A 442 10.60 26.91 -47.19
CA VAL A 442 10.25 28.23 -46.65
C VAL A 442 9.81 28.01 -45.21
N VAL A 443 10.75 28.15 -44.29
CA VAL A 443 10.47 28.34 -42.87
C VAL A 443 9.82 29.71 -42.72
N LEU A 444 8.51 29.77 -42.42
CA LEU A 444 7.90 31.00 -41.96
C LEU A 444 8.29 31.24 -40.50
N PRO A 445 8.84 32.42 -40.14
CA PRO A 445 9.26 32.71 -38.78
C PRO A 445 8.05 32.88 -37.87
N PHE A 446 8.04 32.16 -36.75
CA PHE A 446 7.28 32.53 -35.55
C PHE A 446 7.67 33.96 -35.14
N PRO A 447 6.75 34.92 -35.00
CA PRO A 447 7.01 36.09 -34.17
C PRO A 447 6.81 35.67 -32.72
N ALA A 448 7.92 35.58 -32.00
CA ALA A 448 7.93 35.61 -30.56
C ALA A 448 7.38 36.96 -30.08
N LEU A 449 6.30 36.95 -29.30
CA LEU A 449 5.98 38.03 -28.36
C LEU A 449 5.55 37.42 -27.02
N LEU A 450 6.57 37.10 -26.22
CA LEU A 450 6.48 37.14 -24.76
C LEU A 450 6.24 38.60 -24.36
N SER A 451 5.22 38.89 -23.56
CA SER A 451 5.39 39.44 -22.20
C SER A 451 4.10 40.02 -21.59
N TYR A 452 4.06 39.92 -20.26
CA TYR A 452 3.17 40.55 -19.28
C TYR A 452 1.73 40.03 -19.09
N ALA A 453 1.61 39.10 -18.13
CA ALA A 453 0.41 38.93 -17.34
C ALA A 453 0.30 40.07 -16.30
N HIS A 454 -0.85 40.75 -16.27
CA HIS A 454 -1.17 41.75 -15.24
C HIS A 454 -1.72 41.04 -13.98
N PRO A 455 -1.19 41.31 -12.78
CA PRO A 455 -1.58 40.61 -11.56
C PRO A 455 -2.89 41.19 -11.01
N ALA A 456 -4.04 40.67 -11.45
CA ALA A 456 -5.33 41.04 -10.84
C ALA A 456 -6.37 39.90 -10.76
N VAL A 457 -6.10 38.72 -11.32
CA VAL A 457 -7.08 37.59 -11.32
C VAL A 457 -6.76 36.52 -10.25
N LEU A 458 -5.70 36.71 -9.46
CA LEU A 458 -5.25 35.73 -8.45
C LEU A 458 -5.69 36.03 -7.01
N SER A 459 -6.37 37.15 -6.74
CA SER A 459 -6.64 37.61 -5.36
C SER A 459 -8.07 37.35 -4.85
N SER A 460 -8.99 36.79 -5.63
CA SER A 460 -10.37 36.50 -5.21
C SER A 460 -10.70 35.00 -5.09
N TRP A 461 -9.73 34.18 -4.66
CA TRP A 461 -9.88 32.73 -4.54
C TRP A 461 -9.98 32.30 -3.06
N PRO A 462 -11.03 31.56 -2.65
CA PRO A 462 -11.05 30.93 -1.34
C PRO A 462 -9.86 29.95 -1.16
N GLY A 463 -9.21 30.03 0.00
CA GLY A 463 -7.87 29.49 0.30
C GLY A 463 -7.66 27.98 0.34
N CYS A 464 -8.35 27.16 -0.48
CA CYS A 464 -8.13 25.70 -0.49
C CYS A 464 -7.29 25.16 -1.65
N TRP A 465 -6.77 26.00 -2.55
CA TRP A 465 -6.23 25.55 -3.85
C TRP A 465 -4.86 26.16 -4.20
N GLY A 466 -3.90 26.05 -3.29
CA GLY A 466 -2.65 26.83 -3.33
C GLY A 466 -1.43 26.22 -4.01
N ARG A 467 -1.46 24.95 -4.48
CA ARG A 467 -0.20 24.30 -4.96
C ARG A 467 -0.27 23.47 -6.25
N GLU A 468 -1.42 22.97 -6.69
CA GLU A 468 -1.50 22.15 -7.92
C GLU A 468 -1.79 22.96 -9.20
N LYS A 469 -2.11 24.24 -9.07
CA LYS A 469 -2.50 25.11 -10.20
C LYS A 469 -1.38 25.37 -11.21
N SER A 470 -0.11 25.29 -10.81
CA SER A 470 1.00 25.58 -11.72
C SER A 470 1.27 24.46 -12.73
N ARG A 471 1.04 23.18 -12.41
CA ARG A 471 1.45 22.07 -13.31
C ARG A 471 0.41 21.73 -14.39
N ALA A 472 -0.87 21.75 -14.04
CA ALA A 472 -1.95 21.51 -15.01
C ALA A 472 -2.10 22.69 -15.98
N VAL A 473 -1.87 23.91 -15.50
CA VAL A 473 -1.87 25.10 -16.35
C VAL A 473 -0.58 25.19 -17.17
N GLN A 474 0.63 24.98 -16.60
CA GLN A 474 1.88 25.15 -17.38
C GLN A 474 2.23 24.00 -18.34
N SER A 475 1.84 22.74 -18.08
CA SER A 475 2.19 21.63 -19.00
C SER A 475 1.26 21.48 -20.21
N ARG A 476 0.14 22.22 -20.23
CA ARG A 476 -0.78 22.28 -21.38
C ARG A 476 -1.06 23.72 -21.86
N SER A 477 -0.45 24.75 -21.24
CA SER A 477 -0.56 26.16 -21.67
C SER A 477 0.17 26.49 -22.96
N GLU A 478 1.00 25.61 -23.52
CA GLU A 478 1.59 25.85 -24.85
C GLU A 478 0.54 25.75 -25.98
N THR A 479 -0.67 25.26 -25.68
CA THR A 479 -1.77 25.12 -26.66
C THR A 479 -3.02 25.94 -26.34
N LEU A 480 -3.06 26.69 -25.24
CA LEU A 480 -4.29 27.34 -24.75
C LEU A 480 -4.01 28.72 -24.13
N THR A 481 -3.42 29.62 -24.92
CA THR A 481 -3.41 31.06 -24.62
C THR A 481 -3.59 31.86 -25.91
N SER A 482 -4.74 31.70 -26.57
CA SER A 482 -5.36 32.81 -27.28
C SER A 482 -6.35 33.48 -26.31
N HIS A 483 -5.82 34.31 -25.43
CA HIS A 483 -6.62 35.37 -24.81
C HIS A 483 -7.06 36.32 -25.93
N VAL A 484 -8.22 36.04 -26.52
CA VAL A 484 -9.02 37.11 -27.13
C VAL A 484 -10.12 37.37 -26.12
N THR A 485 -9.92 38.39 -25.30
CA THR A 485 -11.01 39.12 -24.69
C THR A 485 -11.87 39.63 -25.85
N LEU A 486 -12.90 38.87 -26.24
CA LEU A 486 -14.03 39.41 -26.99
C LEU A 486 -14.92 40.15 -26.00
N ASP A 487 -14.35 41.21 -25.39
CA ASP A 487 -15.06 42.37 -24.84
C ASP A 487 -15.19 43.45 -25.92
N LYS A 488 -15.07 43.06 -27.19
CA LYS A 488 -15.71 43.79 -28.27
C LYS A 488 -17.09 43.17 -28.40
N SER A 489 -18.11 43.98 -28.10
CA SER A 489 -19.36 43.93 -28.84
C SER A 489 -19.07 43.43 -30.25
N LEU A 490 -19.58 42.24 -30.58
CA LEU A 490 -19.81 41.93 -31.98
C LEU A 490 -20.71 43.07 -32.45
N ASP A 491 -20.13 44.04 -33.16
CA ASP A 491 -20.88 45.09 -33.83
C ASP A 491 -21.59 44.39 -35.00
N VAL A 492 -22.67 43.69 -34.66
CA VAL A 492 -23.60 43.05 -35.59
C VAL A 492 -24.59 44.11 -36.02
N SER A 493 -24.10 45.13 -36.71
CA SER A 493 -24.92 46.18 -37.31
C SER A 493 -25.20 45.92 -38.80
N GLU A 494 -24.75 44.79 -39.37
CA GLU A 494 -25.05 44.41 -40.75
C GLU A 494 -25.96 43.17 -40.86
N PRO A 495 -27.16 43.28 -41.45
CA PRO A 495 -28.16 42.20 -41.54
C PRO A 495 -27.77 41.00 -42.43
N GLY A 496 -26.58 40.97 -43.03
CA GLY A 496 -26.19 39.99 -44.06
C GLY A 496 -25.23 38.88 -43.64
N SER A 497 -24.56 39.00 -42.48
CA SER A 497 -23.39 38.16 -42.14
C SER A 497 -23.70 36.75 -41.62
N PHE A 498 -24.97 36.43 -41.36
CA PHE A 498 -25.39 35.12 -40.82
C PHE A 498 -26.15 34.24 -41.82
N HIS A 499 -26.37 34.71 -43.06
CA HIS A 499 -27.12 33.99 -44.09
C HIS A 499 -26.24 33.24 -45.11
N LEU A 500 -24.93 33.15 -44.86
CA LEU A 500 -23.96 32.43 -45.70
C LEU A 500 -23.10 31.46 -44.88
#